data_AF-A0A9D1D6Y6-F1
#
_entry.id   AF-A0A9D1D6Y6-F1
#
_cell.length_a   1.000
_cell.length_b   1.000
_cell.length_c   1.000
_cell.angle_alpha   90.00
_cell.angle_beta   90.00
_cell.angle_gamma   90.00
#
_symmetry.space_group_name_H-M   'P 1'
#
loop_
_entity.id
_entity.type
_entity.pdbx_description
1 polymer ?
#
loop_
_entity_poly.entity_id
_entity_poly.type
_entity_poly.pdbx_seq_one_letter_code
_entity_poly.pdbx_strand_id
1 'polypeptide(L)'
;MDFFMPAEYAPHEGTLMIWPVRPGSWPYGGKAAKGAFCRIMEALLPHETVWLLADRAHLAEAKAQAPQGVEVLELETDDAWARDTGPTFLIDGKGGRLGVDWQFNAWGGAVDGLYAHWEKDDAVAPQFCRYLGDPVLDAHP
;
A
#
# COMPACT_ATOMS: atom_id res chain seq x y z
N MET A 1 13.97 4.37 -22.84
CA MET A 1 13.33 3.09 -22.52
C MET A 1 11.88 3.42 -22.26
N ASP A 2 10.96 2.90 -23.06
CA ASP A 2 9.58 3.39 -23.08
C ASP A 2 8.75 2.59 -22.07
N PHE A 3 8.92 2.95 -20.79
CA PHE A 3 8.05 2.49 -19.71
C PHE A 3 6.77 3.32 -19.71
N PHE A 4 5.63 2.69 -19.43
CA PHE A 4 4.34 3.36 -19.27
C PHE A 4 3.54 2.76 -18.11
N MET A 5 2.68 3.58 -17.50
CA MET A 5 1.72 3.09 -16.50
C MET A 5 0.58 2.39 -17.25
N PRO A 6 0.37 1.07 -17.05
CA PRO A 6 -0.77 0.40 -17.64
C PRO A 6 -2.07 0.95 -17.01
N ALA A 7 -3.16 0.91 -17.77
CA ALA A 7 -4.47 1.27 -17.23
C ALA A 7 -4.89 0.26 -16.15
N GLU A 8 -5.66 0.70 -15.16
CA GLU A 8 -6.12 -0.12 -14.02
C GLU A 8 -7.07 -1.28 -14.40
N TYR A 9 -7.53 -1.34 -15.65
CA TYR A 9 -8.30 -2.50 -16.15
C TYR A 9 -7.42 -3.53 -16.88
N ALA A 10 -6.11 -3.26 -17.00
CA ALA A 10 -5.16 -4.23 -17.54
C ALA A 10 -4.99 -5.41 -16.57
N PRO A 11 -4.43 -6.55 -17.01
CA PRO A 11 -4.13 -7.66 -16.10
C PRO A 11 -3.23 -7.22 -14.94
N HIS A 12 -3.60 -7.62 -13.72
CA HIS A 12 -2.88 -7.32 -12.48
C HIS A 12 -2.22 -8.57 -11.90
N GLU A 13 -1.09 -8.37 -11.22
CA GLU A 13 -0.52 -9.41 -10.35
C GLU A 13 -1.22 -9.43 -8.99
N GLY A 14 -1.56 -8.27 -8.45
CA GLY A 14 -2.23 -8.15 -7.18
C GLY A 14 -2.50 -6.73 -6.74
N THR A 15 -3.20 -6.62 -5.61
CA THR A 15 -3.57 -5.37 -4.96
C THR A 15 -2.85 -5.21 -3.62
N LEU A 16 -2.30 -4.02 -3.40
CA LEU A 16 -1.68 -3.60 -2.14
C LEU A 16 -2.70 -2.89 -1.25
N MET A 17 -2.79 -3.29 0.01
CA MET A 17 -3.58 -2.65 1.04
C MET A 17 -2.74 -2.41 2.29
N ILE A 18 -3.16 -1.48 3.15
CA ILE A 18 -2.53 -1.20 4.45
C ILE A 18 -3.57 -1.40 5.56
N TRP A 19 -3.17 -1.97 6.69
CA TRP A 19 -4.06 -2.26 7.81
C TRP A 19 -4.46 -0.95 8.56
N PRO A 20 -5.77 -0.65 8.72
CA PRO A 20 -6.22 0.64 9.25
C PRO A 20 -6.16 0.69 10.78
N VAL A 21 -5.10 1.33 11.31
CA VAL A 21 -4.81 1.36 12.76
C VAL A 21 -4.67 2.76 13.35
N ARG A 22 -4.41 3.80 12.55
CA ARG A 22 -4.17 5.17 13.02
C ARG A 22 -5.33 5.71 13.88
N PRO A 23 -5.09 6.00 15.18
CA PRO A 23 -6.08 6.67 16.01
C PRO A 23 -6.42 8.07 15.45
N GLY A 24 -7.69 8.44 15.46
CA GLY A 24 -8.17 9.72 14.89
C GLY A 24 -8.65 9.59 13.45
N SER A 25 -7.92 8.87 12.58
CA SER A 25 -8.45 8.47 11.26
C SER A 25 -9.51 7.37 11.42
N TRP A 26 -9.22 6.37 12.26
CA TRP A 26 -10.05 5.18 12.43
C TRP A 26 -10.58 5.07 13.87
N PRO A 27 -11.81 5.52 14.15
CA PRO A 27 -12.34 5.55 15.51
C PRO A 27 -12.53 4.14 16.08
N TYR A 28 -12.55 4.04 17.42
CA TYR A 28 -12.77 2.78 18.15
C TYR A 28 -11.78 1.66 17.77
N GLY A 29 -10.51 2.02 17.59
CA GLY A 29 -9.44 1.09 17.20
C GLY A 29 -9.60 0.56 15.76
N GLY A 30 -10.32 1.28 14.91
CA GLY A 30 -10.56 0.93 13.52
C GLY A 30 -11.46 -0.29 13.31
N LYS A 31 -12.18 -0.77 14.32
CA LYS A 31 -12.97 -2.03 14.23
C LYS A 31 -13.86 -2.13 13.00
N ALA A 32 -14.60 -1.05 12.69
CA ALA A 32 -15.48 -1.02 11.50
C ALA A 32 -14.68 -1.00 10.19
N ALA A 33 -13.58 -0.24 10.14
CA ALA A 33 -12.70 -0.14 8.98
C ALA A 33 -11.99 -1.46 8.70
N LYS A 34 -11.40 -2.09 9.72
CA LYS A 34 -10.79 -3.43 9.64
C LYS A 34 -11.77 -4.46 9.07
N GLY A 35 -13.01 -4.47 9.57
CA GLY A 35 -14.06 -5.33 9.01
C GLY A 35 -14.43 -5.01 7.55
N ALA A 36 -14.37 -3.75 7.13
CA ALA A 36 -14.58 -3.37 5.73
C ALA A 36 -13.39 -3.76 4.84
N PHE A 37 -12.16 -3.57 5.31
CA PHE A 37 -10.94 -3.98 4.61
C PHE A 37 -10.91 -5.49 4.42
N CYS A 38 -11.29 -6.29 5.43
CA CYS A 38 -11.42 -7.73 5.26
C CYS A 38 -12.40 -8.11 4.15
N ARG A 39 -13.58 -7.46 4.07
CA ARG A 39 -14.54 -7.72 2.98
C ARG A 39 -14.02 -7.34 1.60
N ILE A 40 -13.22 -6.28 1.50
CA ILE A 40 -12.56 -5.91 0.24
C ILE A 40 -11.57 -7.00 -0.16
N MET A 41 -10.69 -7.42 0.76
CA MET A 41 -9.73 -8.49 0.51
C MET A 41 -10.42 -9.81 0.12
N GLU A 42 -11.50 -10.20 0.80
CA GLU A 42 -12.31 -11.39 0.43
C GLU A 42 -12.82 -11.32 -1.00
N ALA A 43 -13.24 -10.13 -1.46
CA ALA A 43 -13.73 -9.94 -2.82
C ALA A 43 -12.60 -9.98 -3.87
N LEU A 44 -11.37 -9.62 -3.50
CA LEU A 44 -10.21 -9.59 -4.40
C LEU A 44 -9.54 -10.96 -4.56
N LEU A 45 -9.49 -11.76 -3.49
CA LEU A 45 -8.77 -13.04 -3.45
C LEU A 45 -9.08 -14.03 -4.59
N PRO A 46 -10.31 -14.13 -5.14
CA PRO A 46 -10.58 -14.99 -6.29
C PRO A 46 -9.92 -14.53 -7.59
N HIS A 47 -9.39 -13.30 -7.65
CA HIS A 47 -8.96 -12.65 -8.89
C HIS A 47 -7.45 -12.43 -8.95
N GLU A 48 -6.82 -12.11 -7.83
CA GLU A 48 -5.42 -11.68 -7.81
C GLU A 48 -4.79 -11.83 -6.42
N THR A 49 -3.47 -11.67 -6.31
CA THR A 49 -2.77 -11.65 -5.03
C THR A 49 -3.20 -10.43 -4.22
N VAL A 50 -3.36 -10.60 -2.91
CA VAL A 50 -3.67 -9.48 -2.02
C VAL A 50 -2.55 -9.36 -0.99
N TRP A 51 -1.81 -8.25 -1.04
CA TRP A 51 -0.82 -7.90 -0.03
C TRP A 51 -1.42 -6.94 0.98
N LEU A 52 -1.22 -7.23 2.26
CA LEU A 52 -1.63 -6.38 3.36
C LEU A 52 -0.42 -5.95 4.19
N LEU A 53 -0.10 -4.67 4.16
CA LEU A 53 0.93 -4.09 5.01
C LEU A 53 0.38 -3.87 6.42
N ALA A 54 1.13 -4.29 7.44
CA ALA A 54 0.80 -4.01 8.83
C ALA A 54 2.07 -3.67 9.61
N ASP A 55 1.97 -2.69 10.51
CA ASP A 55 3.05 -2.37 11.43
C ASP A 55 3.32 -3.54 12.39
N ARG A 56 4.47 -3.50 13.06
CA ARG A 56 4.88 -4.58 13.98
C ARG A 56 3.89 -4.80 15.12
N ALA A 57 3.27 -3.75 15.64
CA ALA A 57 2.38 -3.84 16.79
C ALA A 57 1.05 -4.52 16.42
N HIS A 58 0.61 -4.38 15.18
CA HIS A 58 -0.66 -4.91 14.69
C HIS A 58 -0.49 -6.12 13.76
N LEU A 59 0.74 -6.55 13.45
CA LEU A 59 1.01 -7.68 12.55
C LEU A 59 0.27 -8.96 12.97
N ALA A 60 0.29 -9.30 14.25
CA ALA A 60 -0.40 -10.48 14.77
C ALA A 60 -1.92 -10.36 14.65
N GLU A 61 -2.46 -9.15 14.88
CA GLU A 61 -3.88 -8.86 14.73
C GLU A 61 -4.31 -8.97 13.26
N ALA A 62 -3.56 -8.34 12.35
CA ALA A 62 -3.79 -8.38 10.92
C ALA A 62 -3.76 -9.81 10.39
N LYS A 63 -2.75 -10.61 10.77
CA LYS A 63 -2.68 -12.04 10.41
C LYS A 63 -3.85 -12.87 10.94
N ALA A 64 -4.39 -12.53 12.10
CA ALA A 64 -5.51 -13.25 12.70
C ALA A 64 -6.87 -12.87 12.07
N GLN A 65 -7.02 -11.65 11.57
CA GLN A 65 -8.28 -11.14 11.03
C GLN A 65 -8.35 -11.13 9.49
N ALA A 66 -7.21 -11.06 8.81
CA ALA A 66 -7.16 -11.08 7.37
C ALA A 66 -7.72 -12.42 6.84
N PRO A 67 -8.49 -12.39 5.75
CA PRO A 67 -8.99 -13.60 5.11
C PRO A 67 -7.84 -14.54 4.69
N GLN A 68 -8.11 -15.84 4.68
CA GLN A 68 -7.13 -16.83 4.24
C GLN A 68 -6.72 -16.58 2.78
N GLY A 69 -5.41 -16.51 2.53
CA GLY A 69 -4.85 -16.24 1.20
C GLY A 69 -4.26 -14.85 1.05
N VAL A 70 -4.57 -13.92 1.97
CA VAL A 70 -3.90 -12.61 2.04
C VAL A 70 -2.46 -12.78 2.52
N GLU A 71 -1.52 -12.15 1.82
CA GLU A 71 -0.12 -12.07 2.21
C GLU A 71 0.10 -10.87 3.12
N VAL A 72 0.21 -11.11 4.43
CA VAL A 72 0.42 -10.05 5.42
C VAL A 72 1.90 -9.80 5.63
N LEU A 73 2.35 -8.59 5.31
CA LEU A 73 3.74 -8.15 5.36
C LEU A 73 3.96 -7.16 6.52
N GLU A 74 5.10 -7.30 7.21
CA GLU A 74 5.50 -6.31 8.21
C GLU A 74 6.11 -5.11 7.50
N LEU A 75 5.39 -3.99 7.49
CA LEU A 75 5.83 -2.72 6.94
C LEU A 75 5.15 -1.59 7.72
N GLU A 76 5.97 -0.68 8.25
CA GLU A 76 5.50 0.45 9.05
C GLU A 76 4.85 1.52 8.16
N THR A 77 3.68 2.03 8.56
CA THR A 77 2.93 3.09 7.86
C THR A 77 2.38 4.08 8.88
N ASP A 78 2.05 5.29 8.45
CA ASP A 78 1.42 6.31 9.31
C ASP A 78 -0.11 6.26 9.18
N ASP A 79 -0.66 6.03 7.98
CA ASP A 79 -2.09 5.74 7.75
C ASP A 79 -2.34 4.74 6.60
N ALA A 80 -3.59 4.31 6.40
CA ALA A 80 -3.93 3.14 5.58
C ALA A 80 -4.32 3.44 4.12
N TRP A 81 -3.51 4.23 3.41
CA TRP A 81 -3.84 4.75 2.07
C TRP A 81 -2.85 4.31 0.98
N ALA A 82 -2.79 3.00 0.72
CA ALA A 82 -1.84 2.39 -0.22
C ALA A 82 -1.90 2.96 -1.65
N ARG A 83 -3.06 3.50 -2.06
CA ARG A 83 -3.23 4.17 -3.35
C ARG A 83 -2.29 5.36 -3.52
N ASP A 84 -2.11 6.14 -2.46
CA ASP A 84 -1.41 7.41 -2.52
C ASP A 84 0.04 7.30 -2.04
N THR A 85 0.35 6.24 -1.27
CA THR A 85 1.68 6.01 -0.67
C THR A 85 2.44 4.86 -1.35
N GLY A 86 1.72 3.98 -2.06
CA GLY A 86 2.28 2.85 -2.78
C GLY A 86 2.94 3.25 -4.09
N PRO A 87 3.75 2.35 -4.67
CA PRO A 87 4.45 2.64 -5.91
C PRO A 87 3.47 2.69 -7.08
N THR A 88 3.69 3.63 -8.01
CA THR A 88 3.03 3.58 -9.31
C THR A 88 3.84 2.69 -10.25
N PHE A 89 3.34 1.50 -10.57
CA PHE A 89 4.07 0.58 -11.44
C PHE A 89 4.03 0.99 -12.91
N LEU A 90 5.19 0.93 -13.57
CA LEU A 90 5.34 1.06 -15.01
C LEU A 90 5.80 -0.26 -15.61
N ILE A 91 5.39 -0.54 -16.84
CA ILE A 91 5.82 -1.69 -17.62
C ILE A 91 6.39 -1.27 -18.98
N ASP A 92 7.22 -2.11 -19.59
CA ASP A 92 7.80 -1.88 -20.92
C ASP A 92 7.17 -2.74 -22.04
N GLY A 93 6.17 -3.56 -21.70
CA GLY A 93 5.52 -4.52 -22.61
C GLY A 93 6.39 -5.72 -23.02
N LYS A 94 7.59 -5.87 -22.46
CA LYS A 94 8.58 -6.92 -22.77
C LYS A 94 8.96 -7.75 -21.53
N GLY A 95 8.24 -7.55 -20.43
CA GLY A 95 8.46 -8.22 -19.15
C GLY A 95 9.24 -7.39 -18.14
N GLY A 96 9.67 -6.17 -18.50
CA GLY A 96 10.23 -5.21 -17.55
C GLY A 96 9.14 -4.52 -16.76
N ARG A 97 9.35 -4.41 -15.45
CA ARG A 97 8.54 -3.63 -14.51
C ARG A 97 9.46 -2.80 -13.61
N LEU A 98 9.00 -1.61 -13.23
CA LEU A 98 9.57 -0.82 -12.15
C LEU A 98 8.47 -0.09 -11.40
N GLY A 99 8.71 0.27 -10.14
CA GLY A 99 7.82 1.15 -9.38
C GLY A 99 8.35 2.58 -9.35
N VAL A 100 7.47 3.55 -9.53
CA VAL A 100 7.78 4.96 -9.27
C VAL A 100 7.49 5.28 -7.82
N ASP A 101 8.47 5.88 -7.17
CA ASP A 101 8.43 6.37 -5.80
C ASP A 101 8.25 7.89 -5.84
N TRP A 102 7.01 8.32 -5.63
CA TRP A 102 6.67 9.74 -5.55
C TRP A 102 6.80 10.20 -4.10
N GLN A 103 7.27 11.43 -3.89
CA GLN A 103 7.20 12.04 -2.58
C GLN A 103 5.75 12.14 -2.10
N PHE A 104 5.47 11.53 -0.96
CA PHE A 104 4.22 11.66 -0.23
C PHE A 104 4.38 12.66 0.92
N ASN A 105 3.35 13.48 1.15
CA ASN A 105 3.37 14.53 2.17
C ASN A 105 2.08 14.66 2.97
N ALA A 106 1.31 13.59 3.14
CA ALA A 106 -0.01 13.63 3.78
C ALA A 106 -0.99 14.64 3.14
N TRP A 107 -0.95 14.75 1.80
CA TRP A 107 -1.84 15.58 0.98
C TRP A 107 -1.84 17.09 1.32
N GLY A 108 -0.67 17.67 1.56
CA GLY A 108 -0.57 19.10 1.91
C GLY A 108 0.66 19.49 2.74
N GLY A 109 1.40 18.49 3.23
CA GLY A 109 2.61 18.67 4.00
C GLY A 109 2.39 19.55 5.24
N ALA A 110 3.36 20.40 5.53
CA ALA A 110 3.31 21.31 6.67
C ALA A 110 2.31 22.47 6.51
N VAL A 111 1.62 22.59 5.37
CA VAL A 111 0.65 23.67 5.12
C VAL A 111 -0.75 23.23 5.56
N ASP A 112 -1.27 22.16 4.96
CA ASP A 112 -2.63 21.67 5.16
C ASP A 112 -2.73 20.13 5.14
N GLY A 113 -1.62 19.44 5.38
CA GLY A 113 -1.59 17.98 5.44
C GLY A 113 -2.48 17.41 6.54
N LEU A 114 -3.00 16.21 6.31
CA LEU A 114 -3.97 15.56 7.21
C LEU A 114 -3.33 15.05 8.52
N TYR A 115 -2.01 14.93 8.54
CA TYR A 115 -1.22 14.58 9.73
C TYR A 115 0.21 15.10 9.61
N ALA A 116 0.88 15.25 10.76
CA ALA A 116 2.18 15.93 10.86
C ALA A 116 3.40 15.03 10.61
N HIS A 117 3.23 13.71 10.66
CA HIS A 117 4.29 12.72 10.47
C HIS A 117 3.82 11.69 9.45
N TRP A 118 4.50 11.62 8.31
CA TRP A 118 4.17 10.80 7.15
C TRP A 118 5.40 10.08 6.58
N GLU A 119 6.51 10.12 7.31
CA GLU A 119 7.79 9.58 6.87
C GLU A 119 7.73 8.06 6.66
N LYS A 120 6.82 7.35 7.33
CA LYS A 120 6.62 5.92 7.10
C LYS A 120 5.81 5.68 5.82
N ASP A 121 4.81 6.51 5.58
CA ASP A 121 4.02 6.47 4.35
C ASP A 121 4.86 6.80 3.11
N ASP A 122 5.72 7.81 3.20
CA ASP A 122 6.70 8.19 2.16
C ASP A 122 7.69 7.05 1.85
N ALA A 123 7.91 6.15 2.79
CA ALA A 123 8.78 4.99 2.61
C ALA A 123 8.08 3.75 2.05
N VAL A 124 6.76 3.77 1.81
CA VAL A 124 5.99 2.59 1.40
C VAL A 124 6.37 2.13 -0.01
N ALA A 125 6.37 3.04 -0.99
CA ALA A 125 6.72 2.73 -2.37
C ALA A 125 8.07 1.99 -2.53
N PRO A 126 9.20 2.52 -2.02
CA PRO A 126 10.50 1.88 -2.21
C PRO A 126 10.65 0.59 -1.41
N GLN A 127 9.99 0.48 -0.24
CA GLN A 127 10.03 -0.74 0.56
C GLN A 127 9.21 -1.87 -0.08
N PHE A 128 8.04 -1.55 -0.63
CA PHE A 128 7.20 -2.54 -1.29
C PHE A 128 7.82 -3.03 -2.61
N CYS A 129 8.40 -2.14 -3.41
CA CYS A 129 9.17 -2.56 -4.60
C CYS A 129 10.34 -3.46 -4.23
N ARG A 130 11.07 -3.16 -3.14
CA ARG A 130 12.15 -4.04 -2.65
C ARG A 130 11.65 -5.42 -2.27
N TYR A 131 10.47 -5.52 -1.66
CA TYR A 131 9.85 -6.79 -1.33
C TYR A 131 9.55 -7.62 -2.59
N LEU A 132 9.01 -7.00 -3.65
CA LEU A 132 8.75 -7.66 -4.93
C LEU A 132 10.02 -7.92 -5.77
N GLY A 133 11.15 -7.30 -5.41
CA GLY A 133 12.39 -7.35 -6.19
C GLY A 133 12.38 -6.44 -7.42
N ASP A 134 11.47 -5.47 -7.46
CA ASP A 134 11.35 -4.52 -8.57
C ASP A 134 12.32 -3.33 -8.41
N PRO A 135 12.90 -2.82 -9.52
CA PRO A 135 13.59 -1.54 -9.53
C PRO A 135 12.67 -0.39 -9.11
N VAL A 136 13.27 0.61 -8.47
CA VAL A 136 12.58 1.84 -8.06
C VAL A 136 13.11 3.02 -8.87
N LEU A 137 12.20 3.82 -9.42
CA LEU A 137 12.47 5.15 -9.93
C LEU A 137 12.12 6.16 -8.82
N ASP A 138 13.14 6.73 -8.20
CA ASP A 138 12.98 7.82 -7.23
C ASP A 138 12.58 9.12 -7.98
N ALA A 139 11.40 9.63 -7.67
CA ALA A 139 10.83 10.84 -8.24
C ALA A 139 10.59 11.95 -7.19
N HIS A 140 11.31 11.89 -6.07
CA HIS A 140 11.33 12.99 -5.10
C HIS A 140 11.94 14.27 -5.72
N PRO A 141 11.43 15.47 -5.38
CA PRO A 141 11.91 16.74 -5.92
C PRO A 141 13.25 17.23 -5.33
#